data_AF-A0AAD4VD04-F1
#
_entry.id   AF-A0AAD4VD04-F1
#
_cell.length_a   1.000
_cell.length_b   1.000
_cell.length_c   1.000
_cell.angle_alpha   90.00
_cell.angle_beta   90.00
_cell.angle_gamma   90.00
#
_symmetry.space_group_name_H-M   'P 1'
#
loop_
_entity.id
_entity.type
_entity.pdbx_description
1 polymer ?
#
loop_
_entity_poly.entity_id
_entity_poly.type
_entity_poly.pdbx_seq_one_letter_code
_entity_poly.pdbx_strand_id
1 'polypeptide(L)'
;MSSLEQNDGIELGIVLLALTETFNSLKPQPCVKEPELCQPTSKLQHAILYTAIALAIIGVGGTRYTMATMGANQFENPKNQATYFNWFFFTLYAATVVSITAIVYVEGNVSWRLGFGLCSSTRAHWWQFRIRPDTRLETRTRN
;
A
#
# COMPACT_ATOMS: atom_id res chain seq x y z
N MET A 1 13.20 12.02 16.32
CA MET A 1 13.43 10.57 16.52
C MET A 1 12.09 9.91 16.76
N SER A 2 11.20 9.96 15.75
CA SER A 2 9.78 9.53 15.84
C SER A 2 9.15 9.32 14.46
N SER A 3 9.69 9.96 13.41
CA SER A 3 9.22 9.76 12.03
C SER A 3 9.77 8.51 11.33
N LEU A 4 10.80 7.85 11.89
CA LEU A 4 11.39 6.64 11.31
C LEU A 4 10.68 5.35 11.77
N GLU A 5 10.37 5.20 13.06
CA GLU A 5 9.62 4.02 13.57
C GLU A 5 8.16 3.96 13.09
N GLN A 6 7.54 5.10 12.81
CA GLN A 6 6.16 5.14 12.31
C GLN A 6 6.03 4.55 10.89
N ASN A 7 7.12 4.56 10.13
CA ASN A 7 7.16 4.04 8.77
C ASN A 7 7.27 2.51 8.75
N ASP A 8 7.96 1.92 9.73
CA ASP A 8 8.24 0.47 9.75
C ASP A 8 6.96 -0.39 9.94
N GLY A 9 5.98 0.07 10.73
CA GLY A 9 4.74 -0.68 10.97
C GLY A 9 3.76 -0.70 9.79
N ILE A 10 3.68 0.39 9.03
CA ILE A 10 2.80 0.50 7.85
C ILE A 10 3.37 -0.31 6.69
N GLU A 11 4.69 -0.22 6.49
CA GLU A 11 5.41 -1.03 5.50
C GLU A 11 5.22 -2.53 5.79
N LEU A 12 5.35 -2.96 7.05
CA LEU A 12 5.09 -4.35 7.43
C LEU A 12 3.63 -4.77 7.17
N GLY A 13 2.64 -3.92 7.46
CA GLY A 13 1.23 -4.20 7.21
C GLY A 13 0.88 -4.31 5.72
N ILE A 14 1.43 -3.42 4.89
CA ILE A 14 1.28 -3.47 3.43
C ILE A 14 2.00 -4.69 2.86
N VAL A 15 3.19 -5.02 3.37
CA VAL A 15 3.94 -6.23 2.98
C VAL A 15 3.18 -7.49 3.36
N LEU A 16 2.54 -7.56 4.53
CA LEU A 16 1.68 -8.68 4.94
C LEU A 16 0.44 -8.84 4.06
N LEU A 17 -0.20 -7.72 3.69
CA LEU A 17 -1.32 -7.73 2.74
C LEU A 17 -0.87 -8.15 1.33
N ALA A 18 0.26 -7.63 0.85
CA ALA A 18 0.85 -8.00 -0.42
C ALA A 18 1.32 -9.47 -0.44
N LEU A 19 1.82 -9.99 0.69
CA LEU A 19 2.12 -11.41 0.87
C LEU A 19 0.84 -12.24 0.76
N THR A 20 -0.24 -11.82 1.39
CA THR A 20 -1.54 -12.51 1.34
C THR A 20 -2.09 -12.58 -0.09
N GLU A 21 -1.89 -11.52 -0.90
CA GLU A 21 -2.26 -11.48 -2.31
C GLU A 21 -1.32 -12.27 -3.25
N THR A 22 -0.04 -12.43 -2.89
CA THR A 22 0.96 -13.14 -3.69
C THR A 22 1.01 -14.64 -3.40
N PHE A 23 0.62 -15.07 -2.19
CA PHE A 23 0.44 -16.49 -1.90
C PHE A 23 -0.86 -17.01 -2.50
N ASN A 24 -0.75 -17.70 -3.65
CA ASN A 24 -1.83 -18.49 -4.28
C ASN A 24 -2.49 -19.54 -3.36
N SER A 25 -1.96 -19.73 -2.15
CA SER A 25 -2.52 -20.59 -1.10
C SER A 25 -3.53 -19.85 -0.19
N LEU A 26 -3.67 -18.53 -0.27
CA LEU A 26 -4.70 -17.76 0.47
C LEU A 26 -5.77 -17.17 -0.46
N LYS A 27 -5.55 -17.21 -1.78
CA LYS A 27 -6.57 -16.89 -2.77
C LYS A 27 -7.46 -18.12 -2.99
N PRO A 28 -8.80 -18.01 -2.88
CA PRO A 28 -9.67 -19.06 -3.39
C PRO A 28 -9.34 -19.28 -4.88
N GLN A 29 -9.08 -20.53 -5.28
CA GLN A 29 -8.79 -20.81 -6.68
C GLN A 29 -9.97 -20.35 -7.54
N PRO A 30 -9.73 -19.67 -8.67
CA PRO A 30 -10.80 -19.22 -9.55
C PRO A 30 -11.50 -20.44 -10.14
N CYS A 31 -12.73 -20.69 -9.70
CA CYS A 31 -13.59 -21.75 -10.21
C CYS A 31 -14.15 -21.33 -11.58
N VAL A 32 -13.44 -21.69 -12.64
CA VAL A 32 -13.81 -21.27 -14.00
C VAL A 32 -14.51 -22.36 -14.80
N LYS A 33 -14.60 -23.63 -14.33
CA LYS A 33 -15.14 -24.70 -15.20
C LYS A 33 -16.15 -25.69 -14.62
N GLU A 34 -16.27 -25.89 -13.30
CA GLU A 34 -17.31 -26.75 -12.72
C GLU A 34 -17.65 -26.28 -11.29
N PRO A 35 -18.88 -25.81 -11.01
CA PRO A 35 -19.28 -25.32 -9.68
C PRO A 35 -19.37 -26.44 -8.62
N GLU A 36 -19.41 -27.71 -9.03
CA GLU A 36 -19.56 -28.86 -8.14
C GLU A 36 -18.25 -29.35 -7.52
N LEU A 37 -17.09 -28.89 -8.01
CA LEU A 37 -15.75 -29.36 -7.58
C LEU A 37 -14.89 -28.26 -6.92
N CYS A 38 -15.51 -27.16 -6.46
CA CYS A 38 -14.79 -26.11 -5.75
C CYS A 38 -14.51 -26.53 -4.30
N GLN A 39 -13.24 -26.73 -3.94
CA GLN A 39 -12.91 -26.95 -2.53
C GLN A 39 -13.23 -25.71 -1.69
N PRO A 40 -13.97 -25.85 -0.59
CA PRO A 40 -14.25 -24.74 0.31
C PRO A 40 -12.93 -24.26 0.95
N THR A 41 -12.70 -22.94 0.89
CA THR A 41 -11.56 -22.27 1.50
C THR A 41 -11.49 -22.58 2.99
N SER A 42 -10.31 -22.94 3.49
CA SER A 42 -10.07 -23.34 4.87
C SER A 42 -10.42 -22.23 5.86
N LYS A 43 -10.93 -22.59 7.04
CA LYS A 43 -11.22 -21.64 8.13
C LYS A 43 -9.98 -20.84 8.53
N LEU A 44 -8.79 -21.45 8.43
CA LEU A 44 -7.52 -20.81 8.75
C LEU A 44 -7.16 -19.70 7.74
N GLN A 45 -7.43 -19.90 6.45
CA GLN A 45 -7.18 -18.89 5.41
C GLN A 45 -8.02 -17.63 5.65
N HIS A 46 -9.30 -17.80 6.01
CA HIS A 46 -10.17 -16.68 6.36
C HIS A 46 -9.73 -15.95 7.64
N ALA A 47 -9.31 -16.70 8.67
CA ALA A 47 -8.83 -16.11 9.91
C ALA A 47 -7.60 -15.22 9.65
N ILE A 48 -6.63 -15.70 8.86
CA ILE A 48 -5.43 -14.94 8.50
C ILE A 48 -5.79 -13.70 7.65
N LEU A 49 -6.71 -13.84 6.70
CA LEU A 49 -7.15 -12.71 5.87
C LEU A 49 -7.81 -11.61 6.72
N TYR A 50 -8.73 -11.98 7.62
CA TYR A 50 -9.42 -11.00 8.45
C TYR A 50 -8.48 -10.32 9.46
N THR A 51 -7.51 -11.04 10.02
CA THR A 51 -6.52 -10.42 10.89
C THR A 51 -5.64 -9.46 10.11
N ALA A 52 -5.20 -9.82 8.90
CA ALA A 52 -4.40 -8.93 8.05
C ALA A 52 -5.15 -7.63 7.70
N ILE A 53 -6.42 -7.73 7.28
CA ILE A 53 -7.27 -6.57 6.97
C ILE A 53 -7.49 -5.72 8.23
N ALA A 54 -7.76 -6.33 9.38
CA ALA A 54 -7.95 -5.62 10.64
C ALA A 54 -6.70 -4.84 11.04
N LEU A 55 -5.52 -5.46 11.00
CA LEU A 55 -4.25 -4.79 11.30
C LEU A 55 -3.99 -3.63 10.34
N ALA A 56 -4.28 -3.80 9.05
CA ALA A 56 -4.09 -2.74 8.06
C ALA A 56 -5.01 -1.54 8.30
N ILE A 57 -6.30 -1.78 8.59
CA ILE A 57 -7.25 -0.71 8.92
C ILE A 57 -6.81 0.04 10.18
N ILE A 58 -6.36 -0.68 11.21
CA ILE A 58 -5.85 -0.08 12.45
C ILE A 58 -4.62 0.77 12.18
N GLY A 59 -3.65 0.27 11.42
CA GLY A 59 -2.43 1.02 11.08
C GLY A 59 -2.73 2.30 10.30
N VAL A 60 -3.51 2.19 9.23
CA VAL A 60 -3.88 3.35 8.38
C VAL A 60 -4.73 4.35 9.16
N GLY A 61 -5.69 3.88 9.96
CA GLY A 61 -6.51 4.74 10.81
C GLY A 61 -5.67 5.46 11.86
N GLY A 62 -4.87 4.72 12.63
CA GLY A 62 -4.03 5.25 13.70
C GLY A 62 -3.11 6.36 13.23
N THR A 63 -2.41 6.19 12.11
CA THR A 63 -1.53 7.23 11.55
C THR A 63 -2.30 8.50 11.21
N ARG A 64 -3.49 8.38 10.60
CA ARG A 64 -4.34 9.55 10.26
C ARG A 64 -4.78 10.32 11.50
N TYR A 65 -5.18 9.63 12.56
CA TYR A 65 -5.59 10.27 13.81
C TYR A 65 -4.41 10.93 14.53
N THR A 66 -3.24 10.28 14.58
CA THR A 66 -2.02 10.87 15.17
C THR A 66 -1.59 12.13 14.42
N MET A 67 -1.64 12.14 13.08
CA MET A 67 -1.36 13.34 12.30
C MET A 67 -2.36 14.47 12.59
N ALA A 68 -3.65 14.13 12.74
CA ALA A 68 -4.68 15.11 13.07
C ALA A 68 -4.43 15.76 14.44
N THR A 69 -4.16 14.97 15.47
CA THR A 69 -3.93 15.49 16.83
C THR A 69 -2.62 16.28 16.93
N MET A 70 -1.54 15.80 16.31
CA MET A 70 -0.27 16.53 16.24
C MET A 70 -0.41 17.87 15.51
N GLY A 71 -1.16 17.92 14.41
CA GLY A 71 -1.41 19.16 13.68
C GLY A 71 -2.29 20.13 14.48
N ALA A 72 -3.32 19.63 15.16
CA ALA A 72 -4.16 20.45 16.04
C ALA A 72 -3.37 21.04 17.22
N ASN A 73 -2.38 20.31 17.74
CA ASN A 73 -1.55 20.75 18.85
C ASN A 73 -0.67 21.99 18.53
N GLN A 74 -0.56 22.38 17.25
CA GLN A 74 0.12 23.62 16.86
C GLN A 74 -0.70 24.88 17.13
N PHE A 75 -2.00 24.76 17.38
CA PHE A 75 -2.90 25.89 17.62
C PHE A 75 -3.22 26.00 19.10
N GLU A 76 -2.98 27.17 19.71
CA GLU A 76 -3.30 27.41 21.13
C GLU A 76 -4.79 27.72 21.36
N ASN A 77 -5.45 28.33 20.36
CA ASN A 77 -6.86 28.70 20.45
C ASN A 77 -7.77 27.50 20.13
N PRO A 78 -8.73 27.13 21.00
CA PRO A 78 -9.60 25.98 20.79
C PRO A 78 -10.50 26.10 19.55
N LYS A 79 -10.86 27.33 19.16
CA LYS A 79 -11.59 27.60 17.92
C LYS A 79 -10.79 27.22 16.67
N ASN A 80 -9.48 27.48 16.69
CA ASN A 80 -8.59 27.18 15.57
C ASN A 80 -8.31 25.67 15.49
N GLN A 81 -8.17 25.00 16.64
CA GLN A 81 -8.08 23.54 16.71
C GLN A 81 -9.32 22.86 16.10
N ALA A 82 -10.52 23.29 16.48
CA ALA A 82 -11.78 22.75 15.93
C ALA A 82 -11.90 23.01 14.42
N THR A 83 -11.52 24.20 13.97
CA THR A 83 -11.51 24.55 12.54
C THR A 83 -10.53 23.68 11.76
N TYR A 84 -9.33 23.42 12.32
CA TYR A 84 -8.36 22.51 11.75
C TYR A 84 -8.92 21.08 11.64
N PHE A 85 -9.51 20.55 12.71
CA PHE A 85 -10.11 19.20 12.67
C PHE A 85 -11.21 19.09 11.61
N ASN A 86 -12.10 20.09 11.52
CA ASN A 86 -13.16 20.12 10.52
C ASN A 86 -12.58 20.10 9.09
N TRP A 87 -11.58 20.95 8.82
CA TRP A 87 -10.92 20.99 7.51
C TRP A 87 -10.12 19.72 7.20
N PHE A 88 -9.46 19.14 8.21
CA PHE A 88 -8.71 17.89 8.08
C PHE A 88 -9.62 16.74 7.65
N PHE A 89 -10.75 16.54 8.34
CA PHE A 89 -11.70 15.49 7.96
C PHE A 89 -12.37 15.78 6.62
N PHE A 90 -12.75 17.03 6.34
CA PHE A 90 -13.34 17.40 5.06
C PHE A 90 -12.42 17.06 3.88
N THR A 91 -11.14 17.46 3.96
CA THR A 91 -10.15 17.17 2.92
C THR A 91 -9.84 15.68 2.81
N LEU A 92 -9.75 14.97 3.93
CA LEU A 92 -9.54 13.52 3.96
C LEU A 92 -10.68 12.75 3.24
N TYR A 93 -11.93 13.10 3.53
CA TYR A 93 -13.08 12.44 2.90
C TYR A 93 -13.19 12.82 1.41
N ALA A 94 -12.98 14.10 1.06
CA ALA A 94 -12.98 14.53 -0.34
C ALA A 94 -11.91 13.79 -1.16
N ALA A 95 -10.68 13.72 -0.64
CA ALA A 95 -9.59 12.98 -1.29
C ALA A 95 -9.91 11.48 -1.42
N THR A 96 -10.55 10.88 -0.41
CA THR A 96 -10.94 9.46 -0.44
C THR A 96 -11.97 9.19 -1.54
N VAL A 97 -13.00 10.03 -1.66
CA VAL A 97 -14.01 9.90 -2.72
C VAL A 97 -13.36 10.00 -4.10
N VAL A 98 -12.55 11.04 -4.33
CA VAL A 98 -11.85 11.24 -5.60
C VAL A 98 -10.94 10.05 -5.93
N SER A 99 -10.20 9.54 -4.95
CA SER A 99 -9.28 8.42 -5.13
C SER A 99 -10.01 7.13 -5.50
N ILE A 100 -11.09 6.79 -4.78
CA ILE A 100 -11.87 5.58 -5.07
C ILE A 100 -12.49 5.68 -6.47
N THR A 101 -13.08 6.83 -6.81
CA THR A 101 -13.65 7.06 -8.15
C THR A 101 -12.58 6.92 -9.24
N ALA A 102 -11.39 7.48 -9.04
CA ALA A 102 -10.29 7.36 -9.99
C ALA A 102 -9.83 5.91 -10.17
N ILE A 103 -9.66 5.15 -9.07
CA ILE A 103 -9.25 3.74 -9.12
C ILE A 103 -10.27 2.92 -9.91
N VAL A 104 -11.55 3.01 -9.57
CA VAL A 104 -12.62 2.26 -10.25
C VAL A 104 -12.71 2.65 -11.73
N TYR A 105 -12.53 3.94 -12.04
CA TYR A 105 -12.50 4.40 -13.43
C TYR A 105 -11.34 3.79 -14.22
N VAL A 106 -10.14 3.74 -13.63
CA VAL A 106 -8.95 3.15 -14.26
C VAL A 106 -9.11 1.64 -14.45
N GLU A 107 -9.57 0.93 -13.42
CA GLU A 107 -9.79 -0.52 -13.47
C GLU A 107 -10.83 -0.91 -14.52
N GLY A 108 -11.92 -0.13 -14.63
CA GLY A 108 -13.02 -0.38 -15.54
C GLY A 108 -12.81 0.06 -16.99
N ASN A 109 -12.10 1.17 -17.24
CA ASN A 109 -12.08 1.80 -18.57
C ASN A 109 -10.70 1.81 -19.27
N VAL A 110 -9.59 1.76 -18.53
CA VAL A 110 -8.24 1.96 -19.10
C VAL A 110 -7.49 0.63 -19.32
N SER A 111 -7.99 -0.48 -18.75
CA SER A 111 -7.37 -1.82 -18.69
C SER A 111 -6.30 -1.99 -17.61
N TRP A 112 -6.54 -2.96 -16.72
CA TRP A 112 -5.63 -3.47 -15.69
C TRP A 112 -4.21 -3.76 -16.22
N ARG A 113 -4.10 -4.19 -17.49
CA ARG A 113 -2.85 -4.56 -18.17
C ARG A 113 -1.83 -3.43 -18.32
N LEU A 114 -2.25 -2.17 -18.48
CA LEU A 114 -1.30 -1.06 -18.65
C LEU A 114 -0.57 -0.71 -17.35
N GLY A 115 -1.26 -0.83 -16.20
CA GLY A 115 -0.66 -0.66 -14.87
C GLY A 115 0.39 -1.72 -14.56
N PHE A 116 0.09 -3.00 -14.81
CA PHE A 116 1.07 -4.09 -14.66
C PHE A 116 2.22 -4.00 -15.68
N GLY A 117 1.94 -3.53 -16.89
CA GLY A 117 2.95 -3.30 -17.92
C GLY A 117 3.98 -2.24 -17.52
N LEU A 118 3.52 -1.10 -16.97
CA LEU A 118 4.38 -0.02 -16.49
C LEU A 118 5.20 -0.43 -15.26
N CYS A 119 4.60 -1.20 -14.36
CA CYS A 119 5.29 -1.70 -13.16
C CYS A 119 6.37 -2.74 -13.53
N SER A 120 6.08 -3.60 -14.52
CA SER A 120 7.06 -4.55 -15.08
C SER A 120 8.20 -3.84 -15.80
N SER A 121 7.91 -2.81 -16.60
CA SER A 121 8.94 -2.07 -17.36
C SER A 121 9.86 -1.25 -16.45
N THR A 122 9.32 -0.65 -15.37
CA THR A 122 10.13 0.13 -14.42
C THR A 122 11.13 -0.76 -13.68
N ARG A 123 10.73 -2.00 -13.34
CA ARG A 123 11.62 -2.98 -12.71
C ARG A 123 12.73 -3.48 -13.65
N ALA A 124 12.50 -3.49 -14.96
CA ALA A 124 13.53 -3.79 -15.95
C ALA A 124 14.56 -2.65 -16.11
N HIS A 125 14.11 -1.39 -16.00
CA HIS A 125 15.00 -0.22 -16.06
C HIS A 125 15.98 -0.17 -14.86
N TRP A 126 15.54 -0.58 -13.67
CA TRP A 126 16.41 -0.70 -12.48
C TRP A 126 17.38 -1.89 -12.55
N TRP A 127 17.08 -2.96 -13.30
CA TRP A 127 17.98 -4.11 -13.47
C TRP A 127 19.13 -3.79 -14.44
N GLN A 128 18.87 -3.00 -15.49
CA GLN A 128 19.93 -2.56 -16.41
C GLN A 128 20.90 -1.54 -15.80
N PHE A 129 20.46 -0.72 -14.85
CA PHE A 129 21.34 0.24 -14.17
C PHE A 129 22.28 -0.42 -13.14
N ARG A 130 21.92 -1.60 -12.60
CA ARG A 130 22.70 -2.29 -11.55
C ARG A 130 23.76 -3.28 -12.09
N ILE A 131 23.83 -3.55 -13.40
CA ILE A 131 24.83 -4.48 -14.03
C ILE A 131 25.82 -3.74 -14.95
N ARG A 132 26.08 -2.45 -14.74
CA ARG A 132 27.32 -1.84 -15.25
C ARG A 132 28.39 -1.98 -14.17
N PRO A 133 29.25 -3.03 -14.20
CA PRO A 133 30.45 -3.00 -13.37
C PRO A 133 31.25 -1.77 -13.80
N ASP A 134 31.56 -0.89 -12.85
CA ASP A 134 32.39 0.28 -13.09
C ASP A 134 33.82 -0.17 -13.38
N THR A 135 34.14 -0.32 -14.67
CA THR A 135 35.48 -0.68 -15.15
C THR A 135 36.50 0.46 -14.98
N ARG A 136 36.11 1.60 -14.40
CA ARG A 136 37.00 2.76 -14.18
C ARG A 136 37.93 2.60 -12.98
N LEU A 137 37.73 1.62 -12.10
CA LEU A 137 38.57 1.42 -10.91
C LEU A 137 39.76 0.49 -11.13
N GLU A 138 39.77 -0.36 -12.17
CA GLU A 138 40.85 -1.34 -12.41
C GLU A 138 42.07 -0.77 -13.15
N THR A 139 41.97 0.43 -13.74
CA THR A 139 43.09 1.09 -14.45
C THR A 139 43.93 1.99 -13.55
N ARG A 140 43.48 2.29 -12.32
CA ARG A 140 44.22 3.13 -11.36
C ARG A 140 45.10 2.33 -10.39
N THR A 141 44.97 0.99 -10.35
CA THR A 141 45.84 0.11 -9.55
C THR A 141 46.97 -0.51 -10.37
N ARG A 142 47.08 -0.19 -11.67
CA ARG A 142 48.05 -0.78 -12.60
C ARG A 142 49.04 0.22 -13.24
N ASN A 143 49.10 1.46 -12.74
CA ASN A 143 50.10 2.47 -13.09
C ASN A 143 50.68 3.07 -11.81
#